data_AF-A0A949UFG6-F1
#
_entry.id   AF-A0A949UFG6-F1
#
_cell.length_a   1.000
_cell.length_b   1.000
_cell.length_c   1.000
_cell.angle_alpha   90.00
_cell.angle_beta   90.00
_cell.angle_gamma   90.00
#
_symmetry.space_group_name_H-M   'P 1'
#
loop_
_entity.id
_entity.type
_entity.pdbx_description
1 polymer ?
#
loop_
_entity_poly.entity_id
_entity_poly.type
_entity_poly.pdbx_seq_one_letter_code
_entity_poly.pdbx_strand_id
1 'polypeptide(L)'
;MTPLSKVQTPHTTARWFLSLLLLMPLSFLQHGCTLAPSPTVNTEAPLEATPELPISVVDILELAQSLSESSHSTEASKLIQDGLLFYPQDPQLESALITYQKLSDEEIYSLTSDALIKYALWIRSELRKEKAQAIAKPSILKKIRISRLTTKQKHAHDNLILCAQDNFHDDPELSQRCLDTTNKTQLTEEQLQSILALRQQLREQEANKINIASSDIPATPESEQPDRTSSGAGAMSSPSPDNFRSEIEQMTYNLRAALKQRNYLLARQLSSSLKNNSGANSVNTKKLIERTDKKIRRYTDKISQRADELYLQERVAEADALWMILIKLDPKSDEYRQNHERAERILKNIKTIKENQANEASTDLTLEAL
;
A
#
# COMPACT_ATOMS: atom_id res chain seq x y z
N MET A 1 61.39 35.32 18.15
CA MET A 1 60.22 36.21 18.01
C MET A 1 59.24 35.51 17.08
N THR A 2 58.23 34.87 17.67
CA THR A 2 57.18 34.06 17.04
C THR A 2 55.92 34.91 16.85
N PRO A 3 55.18 34.79 15.74
CA PRO A 3 53.78 35.20 15.71
C PRO A 3 52.86 33.98 15.91
N LEU A 4 51.94 34.14 16.86
CA LEU A 4 50.89 33.20 17.21
C LEU A 4 49.89 32.98 16.06
N SER A 5 49.60 31.71 15.79
CA SER A 5 48.48 31.24 14.98
C SER A 5 47.18 31.32 15.79
N LYS A 6 46.17 32.04 15.29
CA LYS A 6 44.81 32.01 15.83
C LYS A 6 44.02 30.90 15.14
N VAL A 7 43.77 29.83 15.88
CA VAL A 7 42.83 28.77 15.55
C VAL A 7 41.41 29.28 15.82
N GLN A 8 40.56 29.27 14.80
CA GLN A 8 39.16 29.68 14.88
C GLN A 8 38.29 28.44 14.73
N THR A 9 37.71 27.99 15.84
CA THR A 9 36.72 26.91 15.89
C THR A 9 35.33 27.47 15.58
N PRO A 10 34.49 26.77 14.78
CA PRO A 10 33.10 27.14 14.64
C PRO A 10 32.27 26.52 15.78
N HIS A 11 31.55 27.37 16.49
CA HIS A 11 30.50 26.99 17.42
C HIS A 11 29.29 26.44 16.65
N THR A 12 28.98 25.17 16.91
CA THR A 12 27.75 24.48 16.53
C THR A 12 26.59 24.95 17.41
N THR A 13 25.69 25.75 16.85
CA THR A 13 24.37 26.02 17.43
C THR A 13 23.33 25.13 16.76
N ALA A 14 23.01 24.03 17.44
CA ALA A 14 21.77 23.29 17.23
C ALA A 14 20.60 24.14 17.74
N ARG A 15 19.63 24.45 16.88
CA ARG A 15 18.22 24.82 17.21
C ARG A 15 17.49 25.28 15.96
N TRP A 16 16.91 24.36 15.19
CA TRP A 16 15.78 24.63 14.30
C TRP A 16 14.99 23.34 14.06
N PHE A 17 14.02 23.05 14.92
CA PHE A 17 12.91 22.14 14.64
C PHE A 17 11.72 22.62 15.45
N LEU A 18 10.86 23.43 14.82
CA LEU A 18 9.44 23.69 15.16
C LEU A 18 9.00 24.97 14.43
N SER A 19 8.65 24.83 13.15
CA SER A 19 7.74 25.74 12.44
C SER A 19 7.52 25.24 11.02
N LEU A 20 6.63 24.26 10.85
CA LEU A 20 5.97 24.06 9.56
C LEU A 20 4.60 23.40 9.75
N LEU A 21 3.76 24.03 10.57
CA LEU A 21 2.34 23.70 10.72
C LEU A 21 1.56 25.00 10.85
N LEU A 22 1.53 25.77 9.77
CA LEU A 22 0.63 26.92 9.55
C LEU A 22 0.98 27.48 8.16
N LEU A 23 0.17 27.14 7.16
CA LEU A 23 -0.16 27.95 5.96
C LEU A 23 -0.95 27.08 4.95
N MET A 24 -2.18 26.73 5.34
CA MET A 24 -3.27 26.47 4.39
C MET A 24 -4.34 27.53 4.68
N PRO A 25 -4.61 28.49 3.78
CA PRO A 25 -5.69 29.44 4.00
C PRO A 25 -7.02 28.74 3.69
N LEU A 26 -7.82 28.49 4.72
CA LEU A 26 -9.27 28.35 4.58
C LEU A 26 -9.83 29.71 4.22
N SER A 27 -10.20 29.91 2.96
CA SER A 27 -11.04 31.03 2.55
C SER A 27 -11.86 30.61 1.34
N PHE A 28 -13.15 30.95 1.37
CA PHE A 28 -14.19 30.79 0.35
C PHE A 28 -15.00 29.49 0.37
N LEU A 29 -16.10 29.51 1.14
CA LEU A 29 -17.47 29.46 0.61
C LEU A 29 -18.48 29.85 1.72
N GLN A 30 -18.58 31.15 1.99
CA GLN A 30 -19.82 31.76 2.48
C GLN A 30 -20.63 32.13 1.23
N HIS A 31 -21.73 31.44 0.98
CA HIS A 31 -22.86 31.98 0.21
C HIS A 31 -24.07 31.91 1.13
N GLY A 32 -24.67 33.08 1.36
CA GLY A 32 -25.75 33.26 2.31
C GLY A 32 -27.05 32.62 1.83
N CYS A 33 -27.73 31.95 2.77
CA CYS A 33 -29.16 31.71 2.68
C CYS A 33 -29.87 32.77 3.52
N THR A 34 -30.71 33.54 2.83
CA THR A 34 -31.66 34.51 3.34
C THR A 34 -32.69 33.83 4.26
N LEU A 35 -32.92 34.44 5.43
CA LEU A 35 -34.01 34.13 6.35
C LEU A 35 -35.37 34.40 5.68
N ALA A 36 -36.28 33.44 5.81
CA ALA A 36 -37.72 33.64 5.73
C ALA A 36 -38.34 33.30 7.09
N PRO A 37 -39.42 33.99 7.52
CA PRO A 37 -39.90 33.93 8.90
C PRO A 37 -40.74 32.68 9.18
N SER A 38 -40.58 32.15 10.39
CA SER A 38 -41.36 31.07 10.98
C SER A 38 -42.84 31.46 11.16
N PRO A 39 -43.78 30.52 10.99
CA PRO A 39 -45.03 30.56 11.72
C PRO A 39 -44.88 29.81 13.06
N THR A 40 -45.49 30.42 14.06
CA THR A 40 -45.70 29.94 15.43
C THR A 40 -46.56 28.68 15.49
N VAL A 41 -46.58 28.07 16.69
CA VAL A 41 -47.62 27.17 17.25
C VAL A 41 -47.28 25.67 17.18
N ASN A 42 -46.65 25.11 18.22
CA ASN A 42 -47.35 24.50 19.36
C ASN A 42 -46.38 23.98 20.42
N THR A 43 -46.75 24.28 21.67
CA THR A 43 -46.12 23.83 22.91
C THR A 43 -46.38 22.34 23.11
N GLU A 44 -45.38 21.50 22.87
CA GLU A 44 -45.29 20.17 23.47
C GLU A 44 -44.19 20.17 24.54
N ALA A 45 -44.51 19.52 25.65
CA ALA A 45 -43.74 19.48 26.88
C ALA A 45 -42.29 19.01 26.65
N PRO A 46 -41.33 19.45 27.49
CA PRO A 46 -39.98 18.92 27.44
C PRO A 46 -40.05 17.44 27.84
N LEU A 47 -39.81 16.54 26.88
CA LEU A 47 -39.39 15.18 27.20
C LEU A 47 -38.15 15.33 28.06
N GLU A 48 -38.25 14.89 29.32
CA GLU A 48 -37.11 14.67 30.20
C GLU A 48 -36.06 13.89 29.41
N ALA A 49 -34.92 14.53 29.14
CA ALA A 49 -33.73 13.85 28.67
C ALA A 49 -33.33 12.89 29.80
N THR A 50 -33.74 11.63 29.66
CA THR A 50 -33.17 10.53 30.43
C THR A 50 -31.65 10.65 30.31
N PRO A 51 -30.91 10.81 31.42
CA PRO A 51 -29.46 10.79 31.36
C PRO A 51 -29.06 9.43 30.80
N GLU A 52 -28.50 9.42 29.58
CA GLU A 52 -27.92 8.21 29.01
C GLU A 52 -26.95 7.65 30.04
N LEU A 53 -27.21 6.43 30.50
CA LEU A 53 -26.40 5.78 31.51
C LEU A 53 -24.94 5.80 31.06
N PRO A 54 -23.98 6.04 31.99
CA PRO A 54 -22.57 6.02 31.64
C PRO A 54 -22.24 4.66 31.03
N ILE A 55 -21.84 4.68 29.76
CA ILE A 55 -21.42 3.50 29.00
C ILE A 55 -20.35 2.77 29.83
N SER A 56 -20.46 1.45 29.99
CA SER A 56 -19.53 0.71 30.83
C SER A 56 -18.12 0.72 30.22
N VAL A 57 -17.09 0.59 31.05
CA VAL A 57 -15.68 0.49 30.58
C VAL A 57 -15.52 -0.65 29.57
N VAL A 58 -16.23 -1.77 29.75
CA VAL A 58 -16.18 -2.93 28.86
C VAL A 58 -16.74 -2.57 27.48
N ASP A 59 -17.89 -1.89 27.43
CA ASP A 59 -18.50 -1.48 26.16
C ASP A 59 -17.63 -0.48 25.40
N ILE A 60 -16.97 0.45 26.11
CA ILE A 60 -16.01 1.42 25.54
C ILE A 60 -14.84 0.68 24.89
N LEU A 61 -14.27 -0.31 25.57
CA LEU A 61 -13.13 -1.10 25.07
C LEU A 61 -13.52 -1.96 23.87
N GLU A 62 -14.70 -2.60 23.89
CA GLU A 62 -15.20 -3.42 22.79
C GLU A 62 -15.47 -2.57 21.54
N LEU A 63 -16.10 -1.40 21.72
CA LEU A 63 -16.35 -0.47 20.63
C LEU A 63 -15.03 0.08 20.05
N ALA A 64 -14.07 0.47 20.90
CA ALA A 64 -12.75 0.93 20.45
C ALA A 64 -12.00 -0.16 19.66
N GLN A 65 -12.09 -1.42 20.09
CA GLN A 65 -11.53 -2.54 19.36
C GLN A 65 -12.19 -2.69 17.98
N SER A 66 -13.52 -2.61 17.91
CA SER A 66 -14.25 -2.70 16.64
C SER A 66 -13.84 -1.58 15.65
N LEU A 67 -13.68 -0.35 16.15
CA LEU A 67 -13.22 0.80 15.37
C LEU A 67 -11.80 0.58 14.85
N SER A 68 -10.88 0.13 15.71
CA SER A 68 -9.51 -0.20 15.30
C SER A 68 -9.45 -1.31 14.25
N GLU A 69 -10.24 -2.38 14.40
CA GLU A 69 -10.34 -3.48 13.42
C GLU A 69 -10.86 -3.00 12.05
N SER A 70 -11.60 -1.89 12.03
CA SER A 70 -12.10 -1.24 10.81
C SER A 70 -11.17 -0.17 10.22
N SER A 71 -9.95 0.02 10.77
CA SER A 71 -9.03 1.11 10.38
C SER A 71 -9.55 2.50 10.72
N HIS A 72 -10.09 2.64 11.94
CA HIS A 72 -10.49 3.91 12.54
C HIS A 72 -9.79 4.08 13.89
N SER A 73 -8.47 3.93 13.93
CA SER A 73 -7.72 3.90 15.19
C SER A 73 -7.66 5.27 15.89
N THR A 74 -7.75 6.37 15.14
CA THR A 74 -7.92 7.72 15.70
C THR A 74 -9.26 7.87 16.42
N GLU A 75 -10.34 7.34 15.86
CA GLU A 75 -11.67 7.36 16.50
C GLU A 75 -11.69 6.45 17.74
N ALA A 76 -11.05 5.28 17.66
CA ALA A 76 -10.85 4.40 18.81
C ALA A 76 -10.09 5.10 19.94
N SER A 77 -8.97 5.76 19.64
CA SER A 77 -8.20 6.52 20.62
C SER A 77 -9.02 7.64 21.26
N LYS A 78 -9.81 8.37 20.46
CA LYS A 78 -10.68 9.44 20.95
C LYS A 78 -11.77 8.89 21.87
N LEU A 79 -12.39 7.78 21.50
CA LEU A 79 -13.41 7.12 22.33
C LEU A 79 -12.85 6.70 23.69
N ILE A 80 -11.64 6.13 23.74
CA ILE A 80 -10.99 5.81 25.02
C ILE A 80 -10.68 7.08 25.83
N GLN A 81 -10.20 8.14 25.16
CA GLN A 81 -9.92 9.42 25.81
C GLN A 81 -11.18 10.04 26.41
N ASP A 82 -12.30 10.00 25.70
CA ASP A 82 -13.61 10.45 26.19
C ASP A 82 -14.08 9.57 27.37
N GLY A 83 -13.85 8.25 27.30
CA GLY A 83 -14.12 7.32 28.41
C GLY A 83 -13.35 7.65 29.69
N LEU A 84 -12.07 8.05 29.58
CA LEU A 84 -11.25 8.48 30.71
C LEU A 84 -11.76 9.75 31.39
N LEU A 85 -12.60 10.57 30.74
CA LEU A 85 -13.27 11.70 31.41
C LEU A 85 -14.27 11.23 32.47
N PHE A 86 -14.88 10.06 32.27
CA PHE A 86 -15.83 9.44 33.19
C PHE A 86 -15.17 8.44 34.14
N TYR A 87 -14.08 7.80 33.71
CA TYR A 87 -13.34 6.78 34.47
C TYR A 87 -11.83 7.11 34.54
N PRO A 88 -11.43 8.21 35.22
CA PRO A 88 -10.08 8.79 35.10
C PRO A 88 -8.95 7.97 35.74
N GLN A 89 -9.26 6.88 36.44
CA GLN A 89 -8.27 6.02 37.10
C GLN A 89 -8.39 4.56 36.64
N ASP A 90 -9.11 4.32 35.53
CA ASP A 90 -9.24 2.96 35.02
C ASP A 90 -7.95 2.54 34.28
N PRO A 91 -7.21 1.54 34.80
CA PRO A 91 -5.92 1.17 34.21
C PRO A 91 -6.06 0.50 32.84
N GLN A 92 -7.23 -0.08 32.52
CA GLN A 92 -7.46 -0.71 31.22
C GLN A 92 -7.66 0.35 30.14
N LEU A 93 -8.41 1.41 30.44
CA LEU A 93 -8.57 2.54 29.54
C LEU A 93 -7.25 3.29 29.33
N GLU A 94 -6.44 3.50 30.37
CA GLU A 94 -5.12 4.12 30.21
C GLU A 94 -4.19 3.30 29.30
N SER A 95 -4.13 1.98 29.52
CA SER A 95 -3.32 1.08 28.68
C SER A 95 -3.84 1.00 27.24
N ALA A 96 -5.16 0.97 27.07
CA ALA A 96 -5.80 0.99 25.76
C ALA A 96 -5.52 2.31 25.03
N LEU A 97 -5.52 3.46 25.73
CA LEU A 97 -5.24 4.75 25.12
C LEU A 97 -3.84 4.78 24.52
N ILE A 98 -2.82 4.35 25.26
CA ILE A 98 -1.43 4.28 24.76
C ILE A 98 -1.36 3.41 23.50
N THR A 99 -2.07 2.27 23.51
CA THR A 99 -2.09 1.33 22.39
C THR A 99 -2.75 1.96 21.15
N TYR A 100 -3.94 2.55 21.30
CA TYR A 100 -4.67 3.13 20.18
C TYR A 100 -4.08 4.46 19.69
N GLN A 101 -3.42 5.24 20.55
CA GLN A 101 -2.62 6.39 20.12
C GLN A 101 -1.49 5.95 19.21
N LYS A 102 -0.72 4.92 19.61
CA LYS A 102 0.35 4.37 18.77
C LYS A 102 -0.19 3.87 17.42
N LEU A 103 -1.30 3.14 17.42
CA LEU A 103 -1.94 2.67 16.19
C LEU A 103 -2.45 3.83 15.31
N SER A 104 -2.99 4.89 15.93
CA SER A 104 -3.41 6.12 15.25
C SER A 104 -2.23 6.83 14.61
N ASP A 105 -1.10 6.94 15.31
CA ASP A 105 0.10 7.57 14.76
C ASP A 105 0.65 6.75 13.58
N GLU A 106 0.70 5.42 13.69
CA GLU A 106 1.09 4.53 12.60
C GLU A 106 0.15 4.65 11.38
N GLU A 107 -1.16 4.73 11.61
CA GLU A 107 -2.18 4.91 10.58
C GLU A 107 -2.06 6.26 9.88
N ILE A 108 -1.98 7.36 10.65
CA ILE A 108 -1.81 8.72 10.13
C ILE A 108 -0.52 8.82 9.32
N TYR A 109 0.57 8.25 9.82
CA TYR A 109 1.85 8.23 9.13
C TYR A 109 1.76 7.47 7.79
N SER A 110 1.13 6.29 7.79
CA SER A 110 0.90 5.51 6.57
C SER A 110 0.07 6.28 5.54
N LEU A 111 -1.03 6.90 5.97
CA LEU A 111 -1.91 7.71 5.12
C LEU A 111 -1.17 8.94 4.56
N THR A 112 -0.33 9.58 5.37
CA THR A 112 0.46 10.75 4.97
C THR A 112 1.47 10.37 3.88
N SER A 113 2.14 9.23 4.04
CA SER A 113 3.09 8.71 3.05
C SER A 113 2.38 8.33 1.74
N ASP A 114 1.22 7.68 1.81
CA ASP A 114 0.41 7.35 0.63
C ASP A 114 -0.12 8.62 -0.07
N ALA A 115 -0.53 9.64 0.70
CA ALA A 115 -0.96 10.93 0.15
C ALA A 115 0.18 11.65 -0.57
N LEU A 116 1.40 11.63 -0.01
CA LEU A 116 2.59 12.18 -0.63
C LEU A 116 2.91 11.49 -1.97
N ILE A 117 2.87 10.15 -2.01
CA ILE A 117 3.08 9.37 -3.23
C ILE A 117 2.05 9.74 -4.30
N LYS A 118 0.76 9.76 -3.94
CA LYS A 118 -0.33 10.12 -4.87
C LYS A 118 -0.20 11.55 -5.37
N TYR A 119 0.14 12.49 -4.48
CA TYR A 119 0.35 13.89 -4.84
C TYR A 119 1.50 14.06 -5.84
N ALA A 120 2.63 13.38 -5.61
CA ALA A 120 3.77 13.41 -6.52
C ALA A 120 3.43 12.83 -7.91
N LEU A 121 2.69 11.71 -7.94
CA LEU A 121 2.21 11.11 -9.19
C LEU A 121 1.25 12.04 -9.94
N TRP A 122 0.33 12.71 -9.22
CA TRP A 122 -0.58 13.69 -9.79
C TRP A 122 0.17 14.87 -10.41
N ILE A 123 1.12 15.49 -9.68
CA ILE A 123 1.93 16.60 -10.23
C ILE A 123 2.67 16.15 -11.50
N ARG A 124 3.24 14.94 -11.49
CA ARG A 124 3.95 14.38 -12.66
C ARG A 124 3.01 14.26 -13.87
N SER A 125 1.79 13.77 -13.65
CA SER A 125 0.76 13.66 -14.70
C SER A 125 0.39 15.04 -15.24
N GLU A 126 0.12 16.01 -14.37
CA GLU A 126 -0.22 17.38 -14.78
C GLU A 126 0.91 18.07 -15.54
N LEU A 127 2.16 17.93 -15.10
CA LEU A 127 3.32 18.46 -15.83
C LEU A 127 3.46 17.84 -17.23
N ARG A 128 3.21 16.54 -17.38
CA ARG A 128 3.24 15.88 -18.69
C ARG A 128 2.18 16.44 -19.61
N LYS A 129 0.94 16.62 -19.12
CA LYS A 129 -0.16 17.22 -19.90
C LYS A 129 0.19 18.64 -20.35
N GLU A 130 0.65 19.48 -19.42
CA GLU A 130 0.99 20.87 -19.72
C GLU A 130 2.15 20.99 -20.73
N LYS A 131 3.19 20.15 -20.58
CA LYS A 131 4.34 20.12 -21.50
C LYS A 131 3.97 19.55 -22.87
N ALA A 132 3.14 18.50 -22.94
CA ALA A 132 2.69 17.91 -24.21
C ALA A 132 1.82 18.88 -25.01
N GLN A 133 0.99 19.68 -24.34
CA GLN A 133 0.17 20.70 -24.99
C GLN A 133 0.93 22.00 -25.32
N ALA A 134 2.24 22.08 -25.08
CA ALA A 134 3.05 23.27 -25.33
C ALA A 134 3.74 23.28 -26.72
N ILE A 135 3.35 22.38 -27.63
CA ILE A 135 3.94 22.21 -28.98
C ILE A 135 3.79 23.49 -29.83
N ALA A 136 2.76 24.32 -29.57
CA ALA A 136 2.69 25.70 -30.07
C ALA A 136 3.12 26.66 -28.95
N LYS A 137 4.04 27.60 -29.24
CA LYS A 137 4.64 28.58 -28.29
C LYS A 137 3.76 28.84 -27.06
N PRO A 138 4.13 28.34 -25.86
CA PRO A 138 3.25 28.39 -24.71
C PRO A 138 3.02 29.84 -24.26
N SER A 139 1.76 30.16 -23.94
CA SER A 139 1.39 31.46 -23.38
C SER A 139 2.12 31.74 -22.06
N ILE A 140 2.23 33.02 -21.67
CA ILE A 140 2.91 33.43 -20.43
C ILE A 140 2.27 32.74 -19.21
N LEU A 141 0.93 32.69 -19.15
CA LEU A 141 0.21 32.00 -18.08
C LEU A 141 0.54 30.50 -18.01
N LYS A 142 0.70 29.86 -19.17
CA LYS A 142 1.09 28.44 -19.24
C LYS A 142 2.52 28.22 -18.73
N LYS A 143 3.45 29.11 -19.10
CA LYS A 143 4.83 29.08 -18.57
C LYS A 143 4.84 29.23 -17.04
N ILE A 144 4.06 30.15 -16.48
CA ILE A 144 3.92 30.34 -15.03
C ILE A 144 3.36 29.08 -14.36
N ARG A 145 2.31 28.48 -14.93
CA ARG A 145 1.71 27.24 -14.42
C ARG A 145 2.71 26.07 -14.43
N ILE A 146 3.43 25.87 -15.54
CA ILE A 146 4.48 24.84 -15.64
C ILE A 146 5.58 25.08 -14.61
N SER A 147 6.02 26.32 -14.44
CA SER A 147 7.03 26.68 -13.43
C SER A 147 6.56 26.33 -12.02
N ARG A 148 5.34 26.76 -11.63
CA ARG A 148 4.76 26.45 -10.32
C ARG A 148 4.64 24.94 -10.08
N LEU A 149 4.18 24.18 -11.08
CA LEU A 149 4.09 22.72 -10.98
C LEU A 149 5.47 22.08 -10.85
N THR A 150 6.48 22.61 -11.53
CA THR A 150 7.88 22.13 -11.43
C THR A 150 8.44 22.37 -10.02
N THR A 151 8.20 23.53 -9.42
CA THR A 151 8.58 23.80 -8.02
C THR A 151 7.88 22.84 -7.06
N LYS A 152 6.57 22.61 -7.24
CA LYS A 152 5.81 21.63 -6.44
C LYS A 152 6.35 20.21 -6.61
N GLN A 153 6.74 19.83 -7.82
CA GLN A 153 7.35 18.53 -8.10
C GLN A 153 8.66 18.37 -7.35
N LYS A 154 9.53 19.39 -7.36
CA LYS A 154 10.80 19.36 -6.63
C LYS A 154 10.57 19.14 -5.14
N HIS A 155 9.70 19.94 -4.53
CA HIS A 155 9.35 19.77 -3.11
C HIS A 155 8.77 18.39 -2.79
N ALA A 156 7.92 17.85 -3.68
CA ALA A 156 7.41 16.49 -3.52
C ALA A 156 8.52 15.43 -3.62
N HIS A 157 9.51 15.62 -4.50
CA HIS A 157 10.67 14.73 -4.59
C HIS A 157 11.55 14.79 -3.35
N ASP A 158 11.81 15.97 -2.81
CA ASP A 158 12.58 16.13 -1.57
C ASP A 158 11.92 15.35 -0.42
N ASN A 159 10.59 15.48 -0.26
CA ASN A 159 9.83 14.74 0.73
C ASN A 159 9.78 13.23 0.47
N LEU A 160 9.79 12.78 -0.79
CA LEU A 160 9.84 11.35 -1.12
C LEU A 160 11.21 10.74 -0.77
N ILE A 161 12.29 11.50 -0.91
CA ILE A 161 13.62 11.06 -0.49
C ILE A 161 13.65 10.92 1.04
N LEU A 162 13.13 11.90 1.77
CA LEU A 162 13.00 11.84 3.24
C LEU A 162 12.13 10.64 3.65
N CYS A 163 10.94 10.47 3.06
CA CYS A 163 10.10 9.29 3.26
C CYS A 163 10.89 7.99 3.07
N ALA A 164 11.70 7.90 2.01
CA ALA A 164 12.47 6.69 1.77
C ALA A 164 13.55 6.46 2.82
N GLN A 165 14.23 7.51 3.27
CA GLN A 165 15.25 7.43 4.32
C GLN A 165 14.65 7.03 5.66
N ASP A 166 13.56 7.68 6.07
CA ASP A 166 12.88 7.44 7.34
C ASP A 166 12.33 6.00 7.43
N ASN A 167 11.88 5.44 6.31
CA ASN A 167 11.32 4.08 6.25
C ASN A 167 12.33 3.00 5.87
N PHE A 168 13.62 3.34 5.68
CA PHE A 168 14.61 2.39 5.17
C PHE A 168 14.72 1.12 6.05
N HIS A 169 14.65 1.28 7.37
CA HIS A 169 14.75 0.17 8.31
C HIS A 169 13.39 -0.45 8.68
N ASP A 170 12.39 0.39 8.93
CA ASP A 170 11.12 -0.04 9.52
C ASP A 170 10.11 -0.57 8.49
N ASP A 171 10.04 0.06 7.31
CA ASP A 171 9.16 -0.34 6.20
C ASP A 171 9.89 -0.23 4.85
N PRO A 172 10.74 -1.20 4.49
CA PRO A 172 11.51 -1.16 3.26
C PRO A 172 10.63 -1.19 2.00
N GLU A 173 9.41 -1.73 2.08
CA GLU A 173 8.45 -1.68 0.97
C GLU A 173 7.97 -0.25 0.72
N LEU A 174 7.61 0.48 1.78
CA LEU A 174 7.24 1.89 1.67
C LEU A 174 8.43 2.74 1.21
N SER A 175 9.63 2.47 1.75
CA SER A 175 10.85 3.14 1.32
C SER A 175 11.06 3.00 -0.20
N GLN A 176 10.98 1.76 -0.70
CA GLN A 176 11.09 1.46 -2.13
C GLN A 176 10.00 2.16 -2.96
N ARG A 177 8.74 2.15 -2.50
CA ARG A 177 7.63 2.86 -3.17
C ARG A 177 7.89 4.38 -3.26
N CYS A 178 8.39 4.98 -2.18
CA CYS A 178 8.75 6.40 -2.16
C CYS A 178 9.87 6.69 -3.18
N LEU A 179 10.91 5.84 -3.24
CA LEU A 179 11.98 5.95 -4.23
C LEU A 179 11.49 5.76 -5.67
N ASP A 180 10.63 4.79 -5.95
CA ASP A 180 10.13 4.53 -7.31
C ASP A 180 9.21 5.63 -7.84
N THR A 181 8.58 6.36 -6.92
CA THR A 181 7.78 7.54 -7.25
C THR A 181 8.64 8.74 -7.66
N THR A 182 9.92 8.78 -7.24
CA THR A 182 10.84 9.85 -7.67
C THR A 182 11.12 9.77 -9.18
N ASN A 183 11.05 10.92 -9.86
CA ASN A 183 11.25 10.98 -11.30
C ASN A 183 12.71 11.32 -11.59
N LYS A 184 13.50 10.31 -11.98
CA LYS A 184 14.96 10.43 -12.22
C LYS A 184 15.36 11.61 -13.11
N THR A 185 14.50 11.98 -14.08
CA THR A 185 14.83 13.01 -15.08
C THR A 185 14.76 14.45 -14.56
N GLN A 186 14.36 14.68 -13.31
CA GLN A 186 14.23 16.04 -12.73
C GLN A 186 14.87 16.16 -11.33
N LEU A 187 15.75 15.23 -10.99
CA LEU A 187 16.55 15.29 -9.77
C LEU A 187 17.84 16.08 -10.02
N THR A 188 18.39 16.69 -8.97
CA THR A 188 19.78 17.15 -9.03
C THR A 188 20.71 15.94 -9.08
N GLU A 189 21.94 16.13 -9.56
CA GLU A 189 22.94 15.05 -9.60
C GLU A 189 23.17 14.44 -8.20
N GLU A 190 23.25 15.29 -7.17
CA GLU A 190 23.37 14.86 -5.77
C GLU A 190 22.18 14.01 -5.31
N GLN A 191 20.95 14.42 -5.66
CA GLN A 191 19.74 13.66 -5.34
C GLN A 191 19.65 12.33 -6.10
N LEU A 192 20.12 12.32 -7.34
CA LEU A 192 20.16 11.10 -8.13
C LEU A 192 21.13 10.10 -7.52
N GLN A 193 22.33 10.54 -7.13
CA GLN A 193 23.32 9.71 -6.47
C GLN A 193 22.82 9.17 -5.12
N SER A 194 22.19 10.00 -4.29
CA SER A 194 21.63 9.56 -3.01
C SER A 194 20.53 8.51 -3.18
N ILE A 195 19.63 8.70 -4.16
CA ILE A 195 18.59 7.72 -4.49
C ILE A 195 19.19 6.41 -5.01
N LEU A 196 20.22 6.47 -5.85
CA LEU A 196 20.88 5.28 -6.36
C LEU A 196 21.57 4.49 -5.24
N ALA A 197 22.24 5.18 -4.32
CA ALA A 197 22.86 4.57 -3.14
C ALA A 197 21.80 3.90 -2.25
N LEU A 198 20.69 4.60 -1.94
CA LEU A 198 19.63 4.04 -1.10
C LEU A 198 18.98 2.80 -1.73
N ARG A 199 18.73 2.82 -3.05
CA ARG A 199 18.22 1.65 -3.79
C ARG A 199 19.21 0.48 -3.82
N GLN A 200 20.50 0.75 -3.82
CA GLN A 200 21.51 -0.29 -3.73
C GLN A 200 21.48 -0.93 -2.34
N GLN A 201 21.45 -0.11 -1.29
CA GLN A 201 21.38 -0.58 0.09
C GLN A 201 20.12 -1.42 0.37
N LEU A 202 18.95 -1.01 -0.16
CA LEU A 202 17.71 -1.80 -0.03
C LEU A 202 17.86 -3.19 -0.67
N ARG A 203 18.45 -3.26 -1.87
CA ARG A 203 18.70 -4.53 -2.56
C ARG A 203 19.68 -5.43 -1.80
N GLU A 204 20.73 -4.85 -1.21
CA GLU A 204 21.69 -5.59 -0.38
C GLU A 204 21.04 -6.12 0.90
N GLN A 205 20.17 -5.32 1.54
CA GLN A 205 19.42 -5.75 2.72
C GLN A 205 18.45 -6.91 2.40
N GLU A 206 17.77 -6.85 1.26
CA GLU A 206 16.91 -7.94 0.78
C GLU A 206 17.72 -9.21 0.48
N ALA A 207 18.85 -9.09 -0.22
CA ALA A 207 19.73 -10.22 -0.52
C ALA A 207 20.26 -10.89 0.75
N ASN A 208 20.62 -10.11 1.77
CA ASN A 208 21.09 -10.64 3.06
C ASN A 208 19.99 -11.38 3.84
N LYS A 209 18.73 -10.90 3.78
CA LYS A 209 17.59 -11.62 4.38
C LYS A 209 17.36 -12.99 3.74
N ILE A 210 17.54 -13.10 2.41
CA ILE A 210 17.38 -14.36 1.67
C ILE A 210 18.48 -15.37 2.04
N ASN A 211 19.72 -14.90 2.20
CA ASN A 211 20.85 -15.76 2.56
C ASN A 211 20.73 -16.31 3.99
N ILE A 212 20.21 -15.52 4.94
CA ILE A 212 19.97 -15.97 6.33
C ILE A 212 18.81 -16.99 6.36
N ALA A 213 17.71 -16.73 5.65
CA ALA A 213 16.57 -17.65 5.60
C ALA A 213 16.90 -19.01 4.94
N SER A 214 17.96 -19.07 4.12
CA SER A 214 18.42 -20.30 3.46
C SER A 214 19.40 -21.12 4.31
N SER A 215 19.91 -20.56 5.41
CA SER A 215 20.85 -21.24 6.32
C SER A 215 20.17 -22.02 7.46
N ASP A 216 18.87 -21.83 7.66
CA ASP A 216 18.09 -22.43 8.75
C ASP A 216 17.25 -23.65 8.33
N ILE A 217 17.55 -24.26 7.16
CA ILE A 217 16.96 -25.55 6.80
C ILE A 217 17.81 -26.64 7.48
N PRO A 218 17.29 -27.37 8.49
CA PRO A 218 18.01 -28.49 9.06
C PRO A 218 18.19 -29.56 7.97
N ALA A 219 19.42 -29.96 7.72
CA ALA A 219 19.72 -31.10 6.87
C ALA A 219 18.98 -32.33 7.41
N THR A 220 18.02 -32.83 6.64
CA THR A 220 17.36 -34.10 6.87
C THR A 220 18.42 -35.20 6.90
N PRO A 221 18.51 -36.02 7.96
CA PRO A 221 19.47 -37.12 7.98
C PRO A 221 19.06 -38.18 6.97
N GLU A 222 19.99 -38.54 6.08
CA GLU A 222 19.93 -39.68 5.18
C GLU A 222 19.58 -40.95 5.99
N SER A 223 18.40 -41.52 5.71
CA SER A 223 17.99 -42.82 6.18
C SER A 223 18.61 -43.88 5.29
N GLU A 224 19.47 -44.72 5.85
CA GLU A 224 19.92 -45.97 5.26
C GLU A 224 18.72 -46.87 4.90
N GLN A 225 18.73 -47.37 3.67
CA GLN A 225 17.90 -48.51 3.25
C GLN A 225 18.33 -49.77 4.00
N PRO A 226 17.38 -50.69 4.24
CA PRO A 226 17.65 -52.06 3.83
C PRO A 226 16.54 -52.64 2.94
N ASP A 227 17.00 -53.57 2.12
CA ASP A 227 16.36 -54.18 0.97
C ASP A 227 15.59 -55.47 1.38
N ARG A 228 14.49 -55.74 0.66
CA ARG A 228 13.77 -57.05 0.49
C ARG A 228 12.91 -57.56 1.69
N THR A 229 11.76 -58.23 1.53
CA THR A 229 11.11 -58.93 0.42
C THR A 229 9.61 -59.17 0.73
N SER A 230 8.79 -59.19 -0.32
CA SER A 230 7.65 -60.09 -0.58
C SER A 230 6.32 -60.00 0.21
N SER A 231 5.26 -59.78 -0.58
CA SER A 231 3.92 -60.41 -0.52
C SER A 231 2.96 -60.05 0.62
N GLY A 232 1.90 -59.32 0.28
CA GLY A 232 0.69 -59.25 1.10
C GLY A 232 -0.34 -58.29 0.50
N ALA A 233 -1.40 -58.84 -0.07
CA ALA A 233 -2.53 -58.09 -0.60
C ALA A 233 -3.27 -57.33 0.51
N GLY A 234 -3.75 -56.13 0.16
CA GLY A 234 -4.96 -55.54 0.75
C GLY A 234 -4.83 -54.94 2.16
N ALA A 235 -4.47 -53.66 2.23
CA ALA A 235 -5.05 -52.72 3.18
C ALA A 235 -4.80 -51.30 2.67
N MET A 236 -5.85 -50.61 2.22
CA MET A 236 -5.82 -49.15 2.12
C MET A 236 -5.66 -48.60 3.53
N SER A 237 -4.42 -48.32 3.92
CA SER A 237 -4.10 -47.62 5.16
C SER A 237 -4.75 -46.24 5.09
N SER A 238 -5.90 -46.11 5.74
CA SER A 238 -6.51 -44.82 5.99
C SER A 238 -5.48 -43.95 6.73
N PRO A 239 -5.25 -42.69 6.30
CA PRO A 239 -4.29 -41.82 6.94
C PRO A 239 -4.66 -41.67 8.42
N SER A 240 -3.67 -41.90 9.29
CA SER A 240 -3.85 -41.79 10.74
C SER A 240 -4.36 -40.38 11.10
N PRO A 241 -5.37 -40.24 11.98
CA PRO A 241 -5.98 -38.95 12.33
C PRO A 241 -4.98 -37.87 12.78
N ASP A 242 -3.86 -38.29 13.39
CA ASP A 242 -2.84 -37.38 13.92
C ASP A 242 -2.03 -36.70 12.81
N ASN A 243 -1.78 -37.37 11.68
CA ASN A 243 -1.09 -36.79 10.53
C ASN A 243 -1.95 -35.71 9.86
N PHE A 244 -3.26 -35.93 9.79
CA PHE A 244 -4.19 -34.99 9.17
C PHE A 244 -4.30 -33.68 9.98
N ARG A 245 -4.23 -33.77 11.31
CA ARG A 245 -4.24 -32.61 12.18
C ARG A 245 -2.98 -31.76 12.05
N SER A 246 -1.81 -32.41 11.97
CA SER A 246 -0.52 -31.73 11.75
C SER A 246 -0.49 -30.98 10.41
N GLU A 247 -1.04 -31.59 9.35
CA GLU A 247 -1.10 -30.97 8.02
C GLU A 247 -1.99 -29.71 8.00
N ILE A 248 -3.15 -29.74 8.67
CA ILE A 248 -4.04 -28.57 8.79
C ILE A 248 -3.38 -27.44 9.58
N GLU A 249 -2.67 -27.75 10.66
CA GLU A 249 -1.96 -26.75 11.45
C GLU A 249 -0.83 -26.12 10.64
N GLN A 250 -0.08 -26.92 9.87
CA GLN A 250 0.96 -26.42 8.98
C GLN A 250 0.39 -25.54 7.85
N MET A 251 -0.70 -25.96 7.20
CA MET A 251 -1.40 -25.13 6.20
C MET A 251 -1.93 -23.82 6.81
N THR A 252 -2.45 -23.86 8.04
CA THR A 252 -2.93 -22.68 8.75
C THR A 252 -1.78 -21.71 9.06
N TYR A 253 -0.63 -22.24 9.48
CA TYR A 253 0.58 -21.46 9.69
C TYR A 253 1.08 -20.81 8.38
N ASN A 254 1.19 -21.60 7.32
CA ASN A 254 1.62 -21.14 6.00
C ASN A 254 0.67 -20.07 5.43
N LEU A 255 -0.64 -20.20 5.69
CA LEU A 255 -1.62 -19.19 5.28
C LEU A 255 -1.38 -17.85 5.98
N ARG A 256 -1.08 -17.86 7.29
CA ARG A 256 -0.72 -16.64 8.03
C ARG A 256 0.56 -16.03 7.49
N ALA A 257 1.58 -16.85 7.22
CA ALA A 257 2.84 -16.40 6.64
C ALA A 257 2.64 -15.77 5.25
N ALA A 258 1.87 -16.42 4.36
CA ALA A 258 1.54 -15.92 3.03
C ALA A 258 0.80 -14.57 3.10
N LEU A 259 -0.14 -14.42 4.03
CA LEU A 259 -0.81 -13.14 4.26
C LEU A 259 0.13 -12.05 4.78
N LYS A 260 1.07 -12.38 5.66
CA LYS A 260 2.08 -11.44 6.16
C LYS A 260 3.02 -10.97 5.05
N GLN A 261 3.39 -11.89 4.15
CA GLN A 261 4.21 -11.62 2.96
C GLN A 261 3.43 -11.02 1.79
N ARG A 262 2.12 -10.74 1.95
CA ARG A 262 1.25 -10.23 0.88
C ARG A 262 1.21 -11.12 -0.37
N ASN A 263 1.51 -12.42 -0.23
CA ASN A 263 1.44 -13.40 -1.31
C ASN A 263 0.00 -13.91 -1.45
N TYR A 264 -0.86 -13.10 -2.07
CA TYR A 264 -2.30 -13.36 -2.17
C TYR A 264 -2.64 -14.56 -3.05
N LEU A 265 -1.77 -14.93 -3.99
CA LEU A 265 -1.95 -16.12 -4.84
C LEU A 265 -1.77 -17.40 -4.01
N LEU A 266 -0.68 -17.49 -3.26
CA LEU A 266 -0.46 -18.60 -2.34
C LEU A 266 -1.52 -18.64 -1.24
N ALA A 267 -1.89 -17.48 -0.69
CA ALA A 267 -2.96 -17.39 0.31
C ALA A 267 -4.31 -17.89 -0.24
N ARG A 268 -4.63 -17.60 -1.51
CA ARG A 268 -5.85 -18.11 -2.17
C ARG A 268 -5.82 -19.63 -2.32
N GLN A 269 -4.69 -20.19 -2.73
CA GLN A 269 -4.50 -21.63 -2.86
C GLN A 269 -4.67 -22.33 -1.50
N LEU A 270 -3.96 -21.87 -0.47
CA LEU A 270 -4.03 -22.42 0.89
C LEU A 270 -5.43 -22.29 1.49
N SER A 271 -6.10 -21.14 1.31
CA SER A 271 -7.48 -20.92 1.75
C SER A 271 -8.45 -21.91 1.09
N SER A 272 -8.30 -22.15 -0.21
CA SER A 272 -9.13 -23.08 -0.96
C SER A 272 -8.90 -24.52 -0.54
N SER A 273 -7.64 -24.94 -0.36
CA SER A 273 -7.29 -26.26 0.17
C SER A 273 -7.85 -26.47 1.57
N LEU A 274 -7.74 -25.47 2.46
CA LEU A 274 -8.33 -25.55 3.80
C LEU A 274 -9.87 -25.62 3.76
N LYS A 275 -10.53 -24.92 2.84
CA LYS A 275 -11.99 -25.02 2.64
C LYS A 275 -12.45 -26.41 2.20
N ASN A 276 -11.64 -27.08 1.38
CA ASN A 276 -11.96 -28.39 0.83
C ASN A 276 -11.66 -29.53 1.82
N ASN A 277 -10.80 -29.30 2.83
CA ASN A 277 -10.48 -30.28 3.85
C ASN A 277 -11.48 -30.21 5.02
N SER A 278 -12.28 -31.27 5.19
CA SER A 278 -13.35 -31.41 6.20
C SER A 278 -12.89 -31.31 7.67
N GLY A 279 -11.59 -31.37 7.95
CA GLY A 279 -10.99 -31.11 9.26
C GLY A 279 -10.81 -29.63 9.62
N ALA A 280 -10.98 -28.70 8.67
CA ALA A 280 -10.91 -27.25 8.91
C ALA A 280 -12.15 -26.68 9.63
N ASN A 281 -12.89 -27.51 10.35
CA ASN A 281 -14.10 -27.13 11.07
C ASN A 281 -13.84 -26.35 12.37
N SER A 282 -12.57 -26.15 12.75
CA SER A 282 -12.24 -25.27 13.87
C SER A 282 -12.75 -23.85 13.58
N VAL A 283 -13.40 -23.25 14.58
CA VAL A 283 -13.94 -21.88 14.50
C VAL A 283 -12.84 -20.89 14.11
N ASN A 284 -11.62 -21.11 14.62
CA ASN A 284 -10.46 -20.27 14.35
C ASN A 284 -10.00 -20.37 12.89
N THR A 285 -9.98 -21.58 12.32
CA THR A 285 -9.61 -21.79 10.91
C THR A 285 -10.65 -21.17 9.98
N LYS A 286 -11.95 -21.31 10.27
CA LYS A 286 -13.02 -20.65 9.51
C LYS A 286 -12.90 -19.13 9.53
N LYS A 287 -12.71 -18.54 10.71
CA LYS A 287 -12.48 -17.08 10.86
C LYS A 287 -11.24 -16.62 10.07
N LEU A 288 -10.16 -17.40 10.08
CA LEU A 288 -8.95 -17.08 9.31
C LEU A 288 -9.21 -17.12 7.80
N ILE A 289 -9.90 -18.15 7.30
CA ILE A 289 -10.30 -18.28 5.89
C ILE A 289 -11.17 -17.08 5.48
N GLU A 290 -12.15 -16.71 6.28
CA GLU A 290 -13.03 -15.57 5.98
C GLU A 290 -12.27 -14.24 5.92
N ARG A 291 -11.39 -13.99 6.90
CA ARG A 291 -10.50 -12.83 6.90
C ARG A 291 -9.57 -12.83 5.68
N THR A 292 -9.06 -13.99 5.30
CA THR A 292 -8.22 -14.18 4.11
C THR A 292 -9.02 -13.80 2.86
N ASP A 293 -10.22 -14.36 2.67
CA ASP A 293 -11.06 -14.09 1.52
C ASP A 293 -11.49 -12.62 1.44
N LYS A 294 -11.69 -11.95 2.59
CA LYS A 294 -11.95 -10.50 2.64
C LYS A 294 -10.72 -9.70 2.19
N LYS A 295 -9.51 -10.07 2.64
CA LYS A 295 -8.27 -9.41 2.22
C LYS A 295 -7.98 -9.62 0.73
N ILE A 296 -8.14 -10.83 0.23
CA ILE A 296 -7.95 -11.15 -1.20
C ILE A 296 -8.94 -10.36 -2.05
N ARG A 297 -10.22 -10.29 -1.68
CA ARG A 297 -11.22 -9.47 -2.39
C ARG A 297 -10.82 -8.01 -2.47
N ARG A 298 -10.46 -7.38 -1.35
CA ARG A 298 -9.97 -5.98 -1.35
C ARG A 298 -8.74 -5.78 -2.24
N TYR A 299 -7.83 -6.76 -2.27
CA TYR A 299 -6.66 -6.70 -3.15
C TYR A 299 -7.06 -6.81 -4.63
N THR A 300 -7.91 -7.78 -4.97
CA THR A 300 -8.50 -7.97 -6.30
C THR A 300 -9.18 -6.69 -6.79
N ASP A 301 -10.02 -6.05 -5.97
CA ASP A 301 -10.71 -4.80 -6.33
C ASP A 301 -9.72 -3.68 -6.67
N LYS A 302 -8.68 -3.51 -5.83
CA LYS A 302 -7.62 -2.51 -6.06
C LYS A 302 -6.85 -2.76 -7.35
N ILE A 303 -6.48 -4.02 -7.62
CA ILE A 303 -5.74 -4.37 -8.84
C ILE A 303 -6.64 -4.20 -10.07
N SER A 304 -7.92 -4.56 -9.98
CA SER A 304 -8.90 -4.38 -11.07
C SER A 304 -9.05 -2.90 -11.42
N GLN A 305 -9.34 -2.05 -10.44
CA GLN A 305 -9.43 -0.59 -10.63
C GLN A 305 -8.16 -0.03 -11.27
N ARG A 306 -6.98 -0.51 -10.82
CA ARG A 306 -5.71 -0.06 -11.37
C ARG A 306 -5.49 -0.51 -12.82
N ALA A 307 -5.89 -1.73 -13.16
CA ALA A 307 -5.82 -2.22 -14.52
C ALA A 307 -6.71 -1.38 -15.46
N ASP A 308 -7.93 -1.07 -15.02
CA ASP A 308 -8.87 -0.24 -15.77
C ASP A 308 -8.33 1.19 -15.96
N GLU A 309 -7.76 1.80 -14.92
CA GLU A 309 -7.09 3.10 -15.02
C GLU A 309 -5.94 3.09 -16.04
N LEU A 310 -5.09 2.06 -16.01
CA LEU A 310 -3.96 1.92 -16.93
C LEU A 310 -4.43 1.75 -18.37
N TYR A 311 -5.51 0.97 -18.56
CA TYR A 311 -6.12 0.78 -19.87
C TYR A 311 -6.66 2.10 -20.44
N LEU A 312 -7.39 2.88 -19.62
CA LEU A 312 -7.87 4.21 -20.00
C LEU A 312 -6.76 5.22 -20.27
N GLN A 313 -5.58 5.02 -19.68
CA GLN A 313 -4.37 5.83 -19.93
C GLN A 313 -3.58 5.35 -21.15
N GLU A 314 -4.12 4.43 -21.95
CA GLU A 314 -3.47 3.80 -23.11
C GLU A 314 -2.19 3.02 -22.76
N ARG A 315 -1.98 2.72 -21.47
CA ARG A 315 -0.88 1.87 -20.97
C ARG A 315 -1.28 0.41 -21.01
N VAL A 316 -1.70 -0.05 -22.19
CA VAL A 316 -2.39 -1.34 -22.39
C VAL A 316 -1.54 -2.54 -21.94
N ALA A 317 -0.22 -2.51 -22.14
CA ALA A 317 0.67 -3.59 -21.72
C ALA A 317 0.74 -3.76 -20.18
N GLU A 318 0.62 -2.67 -19.44
CA GLU A 318 0.64 -2.73 -17.98
C GLU A 318 -0.73 -3.15 -17.42
N ALA A 319 -1.82 -2.69 -18.05
CA ALA A 319 -3.17 -3.17 -17.73
C ALA A 319 -3.29 -4.69 -17.96
N ASP A 320 -2.76 -5.16 -19.08
CA ASP A 320 -2.71 -6.59 -19.45
C ASP A 320 -2.03 -7.46 -18.37
N ALA A 321 -0.86 -7.03 -17.91
CA ALA A 321 -0.12 -7.73 -16.87
C ALA A 321 -0.91 -7.83 -15.55
N LEU A 322 -1.69 -6.79 -15.20
CA LEU A 322 -2.54 -6.82 -14.01
C LEU A 322 -3.75 -7.73 -14.18
N TRP A 323 -4.41 -7.73 -15.33
CA TRP A 323 -5.50 -8.68 -15.61
C TRP A 323 -5.01 -10.13 -15.59
N MET A 324 -3.78 -10.41 -16.03
CA MET A 324 -3.18 -11.74 -15.89
C MET A 324 -2.98 -12.17 -14.43
N ILE A 325 -2.63 -11.25 -13.52
CA ILE A 325 -2.57 -11.54 -12.08
C ILE A 325 -3.98 -11.84 -11.56
N LEU A 326 -4.98 -11.06 -11.98
CA LEU A 326 -6.37 -11.25 -11.61
C LEU A 326 -6.95 -12.58 -12.09
N ILE A 327 -6.61 -13.02 -13.30
CA ILE A 327 -6.99 -14.35 -13.83
C ILE A 327 -6.39 -15.46 -12.98
N LYS A 328 -5.14 -15.32 -12.50
CA LYS A 328 -4.54 -16.33 -11.61
C LYS A 328 -5.22 -16.39 -10.24
N LEU A 329 -5.71 -15.26 -9.73
CA LEU A 329 -6.42 -15.17 -8.45
C LEU A 329 -7.86 -15.67 -8.54
N ASP A 330 -8.53 -15.37 -9.65
CA ASP A 330 -9.86 -15.86 -9.97
C ASP A 330 -9.93 -16.43 -11.40
N PRO A 331 -9.53 -17.71 -11.58
CA PRO A 331 -9.56 -18.37 -12.87
C PRO A 331 -10.97 -18.59 -13.41
N LYS A 332 -12.04 -18.19 -12.71
CA LYS A 332 -13.42 -18.32 -13.20
C LYS A 332 -13.98 -16.99 -13.70
N SER A 333 -13.31 -15.87 -13.49
CA SER A 333 -13.75 -14.57 -13.96
C SER A 333 -13.64 -14.44 -15.49
N ASP A 334 -14.79 -14.41 -16.17
CA ASP A 334 -14.86 -14.15 -17.61
C ASP A 334 -14.50 -12.71 -17.95
N GLU A 335 -14.80 -11.78 -17.05
CA GLU A 335 -14.49 -10.36 -17.21
C GLU A 335 -12.98 -10.13 -17.37
N TYR A 336 -12.16 -10.70 -16.48
CA TYR A 336 -10.71 -10.53 -16.55
C TYR A 336 -10.10 -11.17 -17.81
N ARG A 337 -10.65 -12.31 -18.25
CA ARG A 337 -10.26 -12.94 -19.52
C ARG A 337 -10.57 -12.05 -20.72
N GLN A 338 -11.81 -11.54 -20.80
CA GLN A 338 -12.21 -10.67 -21.91
C GLN A 338 -11.39 -9.38 -21.96
N ASN A 339 -11.04 -8.82 -20.81
CA ASN A 339 -10.20 -7.64 -20.72
C ASN A 339 -8.77 -7.93 -21.19
N HIS A 340 -8.17 -9.04 -20.74
CA HIS A 340 -6.87 -9.53 -21.23
C HIS A 340 -6.87 -9.75 -22.76
N GLU A 341 -7.84 -10.48 -23.30
CA GLU A 341 -7.95 -10.71 -24.74
C GLU A 341 -8.09 -9.41 -25.54
N ARG A 342 -8.84 -8.43 -25.01
CA ARG A 342 -8.98 -7.12 -25.63
C ARG A 342 -7.64 -6.37 -25.64
N ALA A 343 -6.90 -6.41 -24.54
CA ALA A 343 -5.58 -5.82 -24.43
C ALA A 343 -4.60 -6.43 -25.43
N GLU A 344 -4.56 -7.77 -25.53
CA GLU A 344 -3.72 -8.47 -26.50
C GLU A 344 -4.02 -8.07 -27.94
N ARG A 345 -5.30 -7.96 -28.32
CA ARG A 345 -5.68 -7.49 -29.67
C ARG A 345 -5.14 -6.09 -29.96
N ILE A 346 -5.22 -5.18 -28.99
CA ILE A 346 -4.70 -3.81 -29.15
C ILE A 346 -3.18 -3.83 -29.26
N LEU A 347 -2.49 -4.59 -28.40
CA LEU A 347 -1.02 -4.70 -28.43
C LEU A 347 -0.52 -5.28 -29.75
N LYS A 348 -1.21 -6.30 -30.28
CA LYS A 348 -0.93 -6.87 -31.60
C LYS A 348 -1.09 -5.82 -32.71
N ASN A 349 -2.18 -5.06 -32.71
CA ASN A 349 -2.39 -3.99 -33.69
C ASN A 349 -1.32 -2.90 -33.61
N ILE A 350 -0.95 -2.47 -32.40
CA ILE A 350 0.13 -1.48 -32.19
C ILE A 350 1.46 -2.00 -32.76
N LYS A 351 1.76 -3.29 -32.55
CA LYS A 351 2.97 -3.92 -33.09
C LYS A 351 2.97 -3.93 -34.62
N THR A 352 1.87 -4.36 -35.24
CA THR A 352 1.75 -4.39 -36.71
C THR A 352 1.87 -2.99 -37.32
N ILE A 353 1.26 -1.96 -36.71
CA ILE A 353 1.39 -0.57 -37.19
C ILE A 353 2.85 -0.10 -37.14
N LYS A 354 3.56 -0.39 -36.04
CA LYS A 354 4.98 -0.03 -35.90
C LYS A 354 5.86 -0.73 -36.92
N GLU A 355 5.60 -2.01 -37.18
CA GLU A 355 6.34 -2.79 -38.18
C GLU A 355 6.09 -2.24 -39.60
N ASN A 356 4.86 -1.91 -39.95
CA ASN A 356 4.53 -1.32 -41.25
C ASN A 356 5.19 0.06 -41.45
N GLN A 357 5.16 0.93 -40.42
CA GLN A 357 5.83 2.24 -40.48
C GLN A 357 7.35 2.13 -40.64
N ALA A 358 7.97 1.15 -39.97
CA ALA A 358 9.40 0.90 -40.11
C ALA A 358 9.76 0.43 -41.54
N ASN A 359 8.91 -0.40 -42.14
CA ASN A 359 9.10 -0.89 -43.50
C ASN A 359 8.91 0.23 -44.53
N GLU A 360 7.87 1.07 -44.39
CA GLU A 360 7.63 2.21 -45.29
C GLU A 360 8.79 3.24 -45.26
N ALA A 361 9.32 3.54 -44.07
CA ALA A 361 10.47 4.43 -43.94
C ALA A 361 11.75 3.87 -44.58
N SER A 362 11.91 2.54 -44.60
CA SER A 362 13.06 1.88 -45.24
C SER A 362 12.98 1.86 -46.77
N THR A 363 11.76 1.83 -47.32
CA THR A 363 11.52 1.91 -48.77
C THR A 363 11.67 3.32 -49.34
N ASP A 364 11.36 4.36 -48.56
CA ASP A 364 11.56 5.77 -48.99
C ASP A 364 13.06 6.13 -49.08
N LEU A 365 13.86 5.66 -48.10
CA LEU A 365 15.32 5.87 -48.09
C LEU A 365 16.07 5.15 -49.22
N THR A 366 15.49 4.09 -49.79
CA THR A 366 16.07 3.37 -50.93
C THR A 366 15.69 3.99 -52.28
N LEU A 367 14.63 4.81 -52.32
CA LEU A 367 14.18 5.55 -53.51
C LEU A 367 14.86 6.91 -53.66
N GLU A 368 15.31 7.56 -52.57
CA GLU A 368 16.13 8.78 -52.64
C GLU A 368 17.62 8.52 -52.93
N ALA A 369 18.07 7.27 -52.85
CA ALA A 369 19.46 6.88 -53.11
C ALA A 369 19.74 6.38 -54.55
N LEU A 370 18.70 6.35 -55.40
CA LEU A 370 18.75 6.07 -56.84
C LEU A 370 18.50 7.37 -57.62
#